data_AF-A0A6C0UJL4-F1
#
_entry.id   AF-A0A6C0UJL4-F1
#
_cell.length_a   1.000
_cell.length_b   1.000
_cell.length_c   1.000
_cell.angle_alpha   90.00
_cell.angle_beta   90.00
_cell.angle_gamma   90.00
#
_symmetry.space_group_name_H-M   'P 1'
#
loop_
_entity.id
_entity.type
_entity.pdbx_description
1 polymer ?
#
loop_
_entity_poly.entity_id
_entity_poly.type
_entity_poly.pdbx_seq_one_letter_code
_entity_poly.pdbx_strand_id
1 'polypeptide(L)'
;MATYELNPKVVRRCIDELDSLKIHPHFAAYLGLTRLAEQQGTKDRLQYDYEAYYDQFFKVTMDGERNMTIDGSEKEYLVPFTNPHARNIWRSDNQPQQVSPGTAGRSTANVGLNNVVDIDIDAATYTLLDNHWELARDHLTYEEKIPAVLVAVFMYRDYGLEADEKPEPDDLVELFREEFGFEDDERFNHLFIEDYNLGSTEVFLEQDD
;
A
#
# COMPACT_ATOMS: atom_id res chain seq x y z
N MET A 1 -20.91 -19.32 -2.27
CA MET A 1 -19.55 -18.77 -2.37
C MET A 1 -18.93 -19.14 -3.69
N ALA A 2 -18.80 -18.15 -4.56
CA ALA A 2 -17.96 -18.18 -5.74
C ALA A 2 -16.68 -17.39 -5.45
N THR A 3 -15.64 -17.63 -6.24
CA THR A 3 -14.39 -16.87 -6.15
C THR A 3 -14.36 -15.82 -7.25
N TYR A 4 -14.11 -14.57 -6.87
CA TYR A 4 -14.00 -13.44 -7.77
C TYR A 4 -12.58 -12.90 -7.77
N GLU A 5 -12.05 -12.57 -8.94
CA GLU A 5 -10.76 -11.91 -9.11
C GLU A 5 -10.94 -10.50 -9.67
N LEU A 6 -9.97 -9.64 -9.35
CA LEU A 6 -9.91 -8.31 -9.92
C LEU A 6 -9.58 -8.36 -11.42
N ASN A 7 -10.35 -7.64 -12.21
CA ASN A 7 -10.12 -7.53 -13.65
C ASN A 7 -8.73 -6.92 -13.93
N PRO A 8 -7.82 -7.62 -14.63
CA PRO A 8 -6.46 -7.13 -14.86
C PRO A 8 -6.39 -5.76 -15.54
N LYS A 9 -7.40 -5.40 -16.36
CA LYS A 9 -7.49 -4.07 -16.98
C LYS A 9 -7.77 -2.97 -15.97
N VAL A 10 -8.61 -3.26 -14.97
CA VAL A 10 -8.92 -2.33 -13.87
C VAL A 10 -7.69 -2.20 -12.98
N VAL A 11 -7.07 -3.32 -12.58
CA VAL A 11 -5.82 -3.33 -11.81
C VAL A 11 -4.75 -2.47 -12.48
N ARG A 12 -4.52 -2.69 -13.78
CA ARG A 12 -3.50 -1.93 -14.53
C ARG A 12 -3.77 -0.42 -14.49
N ARG A 13 -5.02 -0.02 -14.74
CA ARG A 13 -5.40 1.40 -14.71
C ARG A 13 -5.23 1.99 -13.32
N CYS A 14 -5.61 1.28 -12.27
CA CYS A 14 -5.43 1.76 -10.89
C CYS A 14 -3.95 1.95 -10.54
N ILE A 15 -3.07 1.05 -11.00
CA ILE A 15 -1.60 1.21 -10.86
C ILE A 15 -1.11 2.46 -11.61
N ASP A 16 -1.52 2.64 -12.87
CA ASP A 16 -1.13 3.80 -13.68
C ASP A 16 -1.64 5.11 -13.07
N GLU A 17 -2.84 5.11 -12.47
CA GLU A 17 -3.40 6.26 -11.76
C GLU A 17 -2.65 6.54 -10.46
N LEU A 18 -2.35 5.53 -9.63
CA LEU A 18 -1.54 5.68 -8.41
C LEU A 18 -0.14 6.24 -8.72
N ASP A 19 0.51 5.76 -9.78
CA ASP A 19 1.83 6.25 -10.23
C ASP A 19 1.78 7.73 -10.67
N SER A 20 0.62 8.19 -11.15
CA SER A 20 0.43 9.59 -11.54
C SER A 20 0.21 10.53 -10.34
N LEU A 21 -0.17 9.98 -9.19
CA LEU A 21 -0.38 10.76 -7.96
C LEU A 21 0.96 11.09 -7.30
N LYS A 22 0.99 12.23 -6.62
CA LYS A 22 2.16 12.62 -5.85
C LYS A 22 2.13 11.97 -4.47
N ILE A 23 2.75 10.79 -4.35
CA ILE A 23 2.77 10.02 -3.11
C ILE A 23 4.21 9.68 -2.76
N HIS A 24 4.63 10.01 -1.55
CA HIS A 24 5.95 9.64 -1.07
C HIS A 24 6.06 8.11 -0.97
N PRO A 25 7.16 7.47 -1.40
CA PRO A 25 7.32 6.01 -1.32
C PRO A 25 7.14 5.40 0.07
N HIS A 26 7.42 6.18 1.13
CA HIS A 26 7.20 5.75 2.52
C HIS A 26 5.72 5.64 2.91
N PHE A 27 4.79 6.07 2.07
CA PHE A 27 3.38 5.80 2.28
C PHE A 27 3.09 4.29 2.33
N ALA A 28 3.79 3.45 1.55
CA ALA A 28 3.69 1.98 1.68
C ALA A 28 4.07 1.50 3.09
N ALA A 29 5.19 1.99 3.62
CA ALA A 29 5.63 1.62 4.96
C ALA A 29 4.65 2.10 6.04
N TYR A 30 4.10 3.31 5.87
CA TYR A 30 3.06 3.84 6.74
C TYR A 30 1.81 2.95 6.77
N LEU A 31 1.30 2.52 5.60
CA LEU A 31 0.15 1.62 5.53
C LEU A 31 0.41 0.29 6.27
N GLY A 32 1.56 -0.33 6.08
CA GLY A 32 1.85 -1.56 6.79
C GLY A 32 2.03 -1.38 8.30
N LEU A 33 2.51 -0.21 8.76
CA LEU A 33 2.54 0.12 10.19
C LEU A 33 1.14 0.36 10.77
N THR A 34 0.22 1.01 10.05
CA THR A 34 -1.18 1.15 10.52
C THR A 34 -1.89 -0.19 10.58
N ARG A 35 -1.69 -1.05 9.58
CA ARG A 35 -2.15 -2.44 9.59
C ARG A 35 -1.61 -3.23 10.78
N LEU A 36 -0.29 -3.15 11.03
CA LEU A 36 0.30 -3.85 12.17
C LEU A 36 -0.26 -3.32 13.51
N ALA A 37 -0.46 -2.01 13.61
CA ALA A 37 -1.03 -1.39 14.80
C ALA A 37 -2.46 -1.88 15.06
N GLU A 38 -3.28 -1.98 14.01
CA GLU A 38 -4.63 -2.55 14.09
C GLU A 38 -4.59 -4.00 14.55
N GLN A 39 -3.76 -4.83 13.93
CA GLN A 39 -3.61 -6.24 14.28
C GLN A 39 -3.14 -6.47 15.72
N GLN A 40 -2.31 -5.58 16.26
CA GLN A 40 -1.80 -5.69 17.63
C GLN A 40 -2.64 -4.92 18.67
N GLY A 41 -3.60 -4.11 18.23
CA GLY A 41 -4.38 -3.23 19.10
C GLY A 41 -3.54 -2.17 19.83
N THR A 42 -2.38 -1.80 19.28
CA THR A 42 -1.47 -0.81 19.87
C THR A 42 -0.77 0.00 18.78
N LYS A 43 -0.45 1.26 19.07
CA LYS A 43 0.36 2.13 18.21
C LYS A 43 1.83 2.14 18.61
N ASP A 44 2.15 1.56 19.77
CA ASP A 44 3.44 1.69 20.43
C ASP A 44 4.36 0.49 20.20
N ARG A 45 5.66 0.78 20.00
CA ARG A 45 6.75 -0.21 19.96
C ARG A 45 6.49 -1.37 18.98
N LEU A 46 5.90 -1.05 17.83
CA LEU A 46 5.63 -1.96 16.72
C LEU A 46 6.94 -2.57 16.18
N GLN A 47 7.01 -3.89 16.17
CA GLN A 47 8.07 -4.64 15.49
C GLN A 47 7.62 -4.98 14.08
N TYR A 48 8.10 -4.20 13.11
CA TYR A 48 7.58 -4.22 11.76
C TYR A 48 8.48 -5.02 10.81
N ASP A 49 7.94 -6.14 10.32
CA ASP A 49 8.60 -6.98 9.32
C ASP A 49 8.31 -6.46 7.91
N TYR A 50 9.23 -5.65 7.40
CA TYR A 50 9.14 -5.08 6.05
C TYR A 50 9.12 -6.15 4.97
N GLU A 51 9.91 -7.20 5.13
CA GLU A 51 10.04 -8.23 4.09
C GLU A 51 8.72 -8.97 3.94
N ALA A 52 8.15 -9.44 5.05
CA ALA A 52 6.86 -10.12 5.05
C ALA A 52 5.74 -9.25 4.46
N TYR A 53 5.67 -7.96 4.85
CA TYR A 53 4.65 -7.05 4.34
C TYR A 53 4.80 -6.75 2.84
N TYR A 54 6.02 -6.45 2.39
CA TYR A 54 6.27 -6.16 0.98
C TYR A 54 6.10 -7.41 0.11
N ASP A 55 6.49 -8.59 0.61
CA ASP A 55 6.25 -9.87 -0.07
C ASP A 55 4.76 -10.15 -0.22
N GLN A 56 3.95 -9.81 0.78
CA GLN A 56 2.51 -9.99 0.73
C GLN A 56 1.83 -9.08 -0.30
N PHE A 57 2.14 -7.77 -0.29
CA PHE A 57 1.34 -6.79 -1.03
C PHE A 57 2.02 -6.19 -2.26
N PHE A 58 3.34 -6.18 -2.34
CA PHE A 58 4.07 -5.44 -3.39
C PHE A 58 4.86 -6.34 -4.33
N LYS A 59 5.12 -7.59 -3.94
CA LYS A 59 5.82 -8.56 -4.78
C LYS A 59 4.89 -8.99 -5.91
N VAL A 60 5.41 -9.01 -7.13
CA VAL A 60 4.68 -9.50 -8.30
C VAL A 60 5.30 -10.83 -8.72
N THR A 61 4.46 -11.87 -8.80
CA THR A 61 4.84 -13.17 -9.36
C THR A 61 4.27 -13.29 -10.77
N MET A 62 5.10 -13.52 -11.78
CA MET A 62 4.67 -13.78 -13.15
C MET A 62 4.92 -15.26 -13.47
N ASP A 63 3.87 -16.01 -13.80
CA ASP A 63 3.94 -17.42 -14.23
C ASP A 63 4.74 -18.37 -13.29
N GLY A 64 4.72 -18.09 -11.98
CA GLY A 64 5.49 -18.85 -10.99
C GLY A 64 7.01 -18.58 -11.00
N GLU A 65 7.49 -17.73 -11.92
CA GLU A 65 8.84 -17.20 -11.91
C GLU A 65 8.89 -15.91 -11.10
N ARG A 66 9.77 -15.91 -10.09
CA ARG A 66 10.10 -14.71 -9.33
C ARG A 66 11.09 -13.95 -10.21
N ASN A 67 10.69 -12.75 -10.64
CA ASN A 67 11.54 -11.63 -11.07
C ASN A 67 11.33 -11.20 -12.53
N MET A 68 10.98 -9.94 -12.73
CA MET A 68 11.04 -9.27 -14.03
C MET A 68 12.43 -8.69 -14.24
N THR A 69 13.08 -8.94 -15.37
CA THR A 69 14.30 -8.21 -15.72
C THR A 69 13.93 -6.91 -16.44
N ILE A 70 14.18 -5.77 -15.80
CA ILE A 70 14.00 -4.43 -16.40
C ILE A 70 15.36 -3.75 -16.46
N ASP A 71 15.75 -3.32 -17.66
CA ASP A 71 17.04 -2.68 -17.93
C ASP A 71 18.25 -3.50 -17.42
N GLY A 72 18.16 -4.84 -17.49
CA GLY A 72 19.22 -5.75 -17.06
C GLY A 72 19.31 -5.97 -15.54
N SER A 73 18.31 -5.51 -14.77
CA SER A 73 18.22 -5.74 -13.32
C SER A 73 16.93 -6.49 -12.98
N GLU A 74 17.03 -7.46 -12.08
CA GLU A 74 15.86 -8.14 -11.52
C GLU A 74 15.02 -7.17 -10.67
N LYS A 75 13.71 -7.21 -10.90
CA LYS A 75 12.68 -6.43 -10.22
C LYS A 75 11.64 -7.40 -9.69
N GLU A 76 11.45 -7.37 -8.38
CA GLU A 76 10.51 -8.27 -7.70
C GLU A 76 9.27 -7.52 -7.21
N TYR A 77 9.43 -6.22 -6.92
CA TYR A 77 8.38 -5.42 -6.29
C TYR A 77 7.86 -4.34 -7.23
N LEU A 78 6.56 -4.14 -7.19
CA LEU A 78 5.84 -3.04 -7.81
C LEU A 78 5.39 -2.08 -6.72
N VAL A 79 5.97 -0.86 -6.67
CA VAL A 79 5.63 0.16 -5.68
C VAL A 79 5.10 1.40 -6.39
N PRO A 80 3.76 1.55 -6.52
CA PRO A 80 3.16 2.64 -7.30
C PRO A 80 3.09 3.98 -6.54
N PHE A 81 3.66 4.05 -5.32
CA PHE A 81 3.76 5.31 -4.58
C PHE A 81 5.08 5.99 -4.93
N THR A 82 5.00 7.01 -5.77
CA THR A 82 6.19 7.76 -6.14
C THR A 82 5.90 9.23 -6.43
N ASN A 83 6.96 10.01 -6.55
CA ASN A 83 6.84 11.38 -7.04
C ASN A 83 6.57 11.30 -8.55
N PRO A 84 5.61 12.04 -9.12
CA PRO A 84 5.36 12.03 -10.55
C PRO A 84 6.70 12.36 -11.23
N HIS A 85 7.03 11.61 -12.28
CA HIS A 85 8.31 11.67 -13.02
C HIS A 85 9.50 10.86 -12.45
N ALA A 86 9.34 10.14 -11.33
CA ALA A 86 10.29 9.08 -10.99
C ALA A 86 10.14 7.93 -12.01
N ARG A 87 11.20 7.63 -12.74
CA ARG A 87 11.12 6.86 -13.99
C ARG A 87 10.81 5.36 -13.86
N ASN A 88 10.56 4.84 -12.66
CA ASN A 88 10.30 3.41 -12.50
C ASN A 88 9.55 3.09 -11.20
N ILE A 89 8.37 2.48 -11.28
CA ILE A 89 7.63 1.90 -10.13
C ILE A 89 8.13 0.51 -9.76
N TRP A 90 8.94 -0.12 -10.61
CA TRP A 90 9.57 -1.40 -10.34
C TRP A 90 10.82 -1.25 -9.48
N ARG A 91 10.91 -2.08 -8.44
CA ARG A 91 12.00 -2.09 -7.47
C ARG A 91 12.66 -3.46 -7.37
N SER A 92 13.96 -3.43 -7.08
CA SER A 92 14.77 -4.63 -6.84
C SER A 92 14.41 -5.29 -5.50
N ASP A 93 14.90 -6.51 -5.29
CA ASP A 93 14.77 -7.32 -4.08
C ASP A 93 15.12 -6.59 -2.77
N ASN A 94 16.03 -5.62 -2.81
CA ASN A 94 16.42 -4.83 -1.64
C ASN A 94 15.43 -3.71 -1.26
N GLN A 95 14.30 -3.56 -1.95
CA GLN A 95 13.30 -2.53 -1.66
C GLN A 95 12.82 -2.51 -0.20
N PRO A 96 12.48 -3.65 0.44
CA PRO A 96 12.06 -3.66 1.84
C PRO A 96 13.13 -3.05 2.75
N GLN A 97 14.41 -3.33 2.47
CA GLN A 97 15.55 -2.84 3.25
C GLN A 97 15.78 -1.34 3.06
N GLN A 98 15.43 -0.77 1.90
CA GLN A 98 15.60 0.67 1.63
C GLN A 98 14.64 1.56 2.42
N VAL A 99 13.56 1.00 2.97
CA VAL A 99 12.54 1.73 3.73
C VAL A 99 12.51 1.36 5.23
N SER A 100 13.33 0.39 5.68
CA SER A 100 13.52 0.01 7.10
C SER A 100 14.42 1.00 7.87
N PRO A 101 14.38 1.07 9.23
CA PRO A 101 15.10 2.08 10.02
C PRO A 101 16.62 2.02 9.89
N GLY A 102 17.16 0.79 9.85
CA GLY A 102 18.61 0.57 9.89
C GLY A 102 19.34 1.07 8.64
N THR A 103 18.65 1.09 7.50
CA THR A 103 19.19 1.48 6.20
C THR A 103 18.68 2.85 5.76
N ALA A 104 17.39 3.14 5.99
CA ALA A 104 16.79 4.43 5.67
C ALA A 104 17.17 5.53 6.67
N GLY A 105 17.47 5.17 7.93
CA GLY A 105 17.84 6.11 9.01
C GLY A 105 19.20 6.81 8.85
N ARG A 106 20.01 6.43 7.86
CA ARG A 106 21.30 7.10 7.54
C ARG A 106 21.25 8.01 6.31
N SER A 107 20.12 8.03 5.63
CA SER A 107 19.89 8.81 4.41
C SER A 107 18.92 9.95 4.70
N THR A 108 19.15 11.11 4.10
CA THR A 108 18.19 12.22 4.07
C THR A 108 16.84 11.85 3.42
N ALA A 109 16.67 10.61 2.95
CA ALA A 109 15.44 10.05 2.42
C ALA A 109 14.34 9.78 3.48
N ASN A 110 14.66 9.74 4.78
CA ASN A 110 13.69 9.41 5.83
C ASN A 110 12.88 10.58 6.42
N VAL A 111 12.98 11.78 5.85
CA VAL A 111 12.25 12.96 6.36
C VAL A 111 10.74 12.69 6.42
N GLY A 112 10.17 12.00 5.44
CA GLY A 112 8.74 11.73 5.41
C GLY A 112 8.26 10.78 6.53
N LEU A 113 8.94 9.66 6.75
CA LEU A 113 8.48 8.65 7.72
C LEU A 113 8.75 9.11 9.17
N ASN A 114 9.88 9.76 9.43
CA ASN A 114 10.21 10.32 10.74
C ASN A 114 9.23 11.41 11.20
N ASN A 115 8.46 11.99 10.28
CA ASN A 115 7.42 12.95 10.64
C ASN A 115 6.11 12.27 11.09
N VAL A 116 5.93 10.96 10.89
CA VAL A 116 4.68 10.25 11.23
C VAL A 116 4.86 9.19 12.33
N VAL A 117 6.10 8.76 12.58
CA VAL A 117 6.45 7.75 13.58
C VAL A 117 7.67 8.18 14.38
N ASP A 118 7.71 7.79 15.65
CA ASP A 118 8.93 7.73 16.44
C ASP A 118 9.65 6.40 16.19
N ILE A 119 10.97 6.44 16.03
CA ILE A 119 11.79 5.28 15.64
C ILE A 119 12.84 5.03 16.71
N ASP A 120 12.67 3.91 17.43
CA ASP A 120 13.67 3.38 18.36
C ASP A 120 14.65 2.49 17.57
N ILE A 121 15.79 3.07 17.19
CA ILE A 121 16.81 2.39 16.38
C ILE A 121 17.42 1.20 17.13
N ASP A 122 17.60 1.31 18.44
CA ASP A 122 18.25 0.27 19.26
C ASP A 122 17.33 -0.93 19.46
N ALA A 123 16.03 -0.68 19.69
CA ALA A 123 15.04 -1.74 19.80
C ALA A 123 14.48 -2.20 18.44
N ALA A 124 14.80 -1.50 17.34
CA ALA A 124 14.22 -1.67 16.02
C ALA A 124 12.67 -1.65 16.05
N THR A 125 12.11 -0.69 16.80
CA THR A 125 10.65 -0.53 16.95
C THR A 125 10.16 0.82 16.48
N TYR A 126 8.87 0.88 16.15
CA TYR A 126 8.17 2.09 15.71
C TYR A 126 7.02 2.43 16.64
N THR A 127 6.79 3.71 16.90
CA THR A 127 5.55 4.20 17.52
C THR A 127 4.87 5.17 16.56
N LEU A 128 3.61 4.90 16.18
CA LEU A 128 2.81 5.88 15.42
C LEU A 128 2.52 7.08 16.32
N LEU A 129 2.79 8.29 15.83
CA LEU A 129 2.45 9.52 16.55
C LEU A 129 0.93 9.67 16.68
N ASP A 130 0.43 10.34 17.72
CA ASP A 130 -1.01 10.42 18.00
C ASP A 130 -1.83 10.93 16.81
N ASN A 131 -1.31 11.91 16.07
CA ASN A 131 -1.92 12.50 14.86
C ASN A 131 -1.25 12.01 13.55
N HIS A 132 -0.77 10.76 13.53
CA HIS A 132 -0.03 10.20 12.40
C HIS A 132 -0.76 10.30 11.04
N TRP A 133 -2.10 10.30 11.00
CA TRP A 133 -2.85 10.40 9.74
C TRP A 133 -2.83 11.81 9.15
N GLU A 134 -2.81 12.85 9.99
CA GLU A 134 -2.65 14.23 9.55
C GLU A 134 -1.23 14.44 9.03
N LEU A 135 -0.25 13.97 9.80
CA LEU A 135 1.16 14.06 9.43
C LEU A 135 1.47 13.25 8.16
N ALA A 136 0.80 12.11 7.97
CA ALA A 136 0.90 11.34 6.73
C ALA A 136 0.33 12.11 5.55
N ARG A 137 -0.77 12.84 5.73
CA ARG A 137 -1.30 13.70 4.67
C ARG A 137 -0.32 14.80 4.31
N ASP A 138 0.22 15.49 5.32
CA ASP A 138 1.12 16.62 5.11
C ASP A 138 2.46 16.20 4.47
N HIS A 139 3.02 15.06 4.91
CA HIS A 139 4.39 14.68 4.58
C HIS A 139 4.52 13.52 3.60
N LEU A 140 3.51 12.65 3.50
CA LEU A 140 3.56 11.47 2.63
C LEU A 140 2.64 11.60 1.41
N THR A 141 1.54 12.36 1.49
CA THR A 141 0.64 12.60 0.35
C THR A 141 0.65 14.05 -0.10
N TYR A 142 1.48 14.90 0.50
CA TYR A 142 1.66 16.31 0.15
C TYR A 142 0.36 17.10 0.15
N GLU A 143 -0.41 16.99 1.23
CA GLU A 143 -1.70 17.66 1.48
C GLU A 143 -2.87 17.14 0.63
N GLU A 144 -2.62 16.21 -0.30
CA GLU A 144 -3.63 15.61 -1.16
C GLU A 144 -4.24 14.35 -0.55
N LYS A 145 -5.50 14.08 -0.87
CA LYS A 145 -6.15 12.81 -0.52
C LYS A 145 -5.95 11.79 -1.64
N ILE A 146 -5.91 10.51 -1.29
CA ILE A 146 -5.74 9.42 -2.25
C ILE A 146 -7.08 8.69 -2.40
N PRO A 147 -7.54 8.38 -3.62
CA PRO A 147 -8.70 7.51 -3.80
C PRO A 147 -8.47 6.14 -3.14
N ALA A 148 -9.31 5.78 -2.16
CA ALA A 148 -9.15 4.55 -1.38
C ALA A 148 -9.20 3.30 -2.26
N VAL A 149 -10.16 3.29 -3.21
CA VAL A 149 -10.37 2.17 -4.12
C VAL A 149 -9.14 1.87 -4.98
N LEU A 150 -8.32 2.87 -5.33
CA LEU A 150 -7.09 2.63 -6.10
C LEU A 150 -6.06 1.87 -5.28
N VAL A 151 -5.91 2.25 -4.00
CA VAL A 151 -5.02 1.57 -3.05
C VAL A 151 -5.54 0.16 -2.77
N ALA A 152 -6.83 0.00 -2.50
CA ALA A 152 -7.45 -1.30 -2.23
C ALA A 152 -7.29 -2.25 -3.42
N VAL A 153 -7.65 -1.82 -4.64
CA VAL A 153 -7.45 -2.62 -5.86
C VAL A 153 -5.99 -3.02 -6.03
N PHE A 154 -5.05 -2.11 -5.75
CA PHE A 154 -3.62 -2.45 -5.83
C PHE A 154 -3.21 -3.50 -4.79
N MET A 155 -3.61 -3.33 -3.53
CA MET A 155 -3.23 -4.24 -2.44
C MET A 155 -3.80 -5.65 -2.64
N TYR A 156 -5.04 -5.75 -3.12
CA TYR A 156 -5.75 -7.03 -3.27
C TYR A 156 -5.68 -7.64 -4.67
N ARG A 157 -4.89 -7.05 -5.59
CA ARG A 157 -4.85 -7.45 -7.01
C ARG A 157 -4.52 -8.93 -7.26
N ASP A 158 -3.77 -9.56 -6.37
CA ASP A 158 -3.25 -10.93 -6.50
C ASP A 158 -4.09 -11.94 -5.66
N TYR A 159 -5.24 -11.51 -5.13
CA TYR A 159 -6.12 -12.32 -4.29
C TYR A 159 -7.44 -12.66 -4.99
N GLY A 160 -7.92 -13.88 -4.72
CA GLY A 160 -9.31 -14.26 -4.98
C GLY A 160 -10.19 -13.87 -3.79
N LEU A 161 -11.33 -13.26 -4.06
CA LEU A 161 -12.34 -12.87 -3.08
C LEU A 161 -13.46 -13.90 -3.07
N GLU A 162 -13.66 -14.56 -1.93
CA GLU A 162 -14.76 -15.49 -1.74
C GLU A 162 -16.01 -14.73 -1.28
N ALA A 163 -17.08 -14.77 -2.08
CA ALA A 163 -18.33 -14.07 -1.75
C ALA A 163 -19.55 -14.87 -2.22
N ASP A 164 -20.69 -14.69 -1.54
CA ASP A 164 -21.97 -15.29 -1.96
C ASP A 164 -22.64 -14.53 -3.10
N GLU A 165 -22.43 -13.21 -3.14
CA GLU A 165 -22.83 -12.33 -4.23
C GLU A 165 -21.59 -11.70 -4.85
N LYS A 166 -21.73 -11.20 -6.08
CA LYS A 166 -20.61 -10.55 -6.77
C LYS A 166 -20.19 -9.29 -5.99
N PRO A 167 -18.90 -9.16 -5.61
CA PRO A 167 -18.44 -8.00 -4.88
C PRO A 167 -18.51 -6.72 -5.72
N GLU A 168 -18.64 -5.61 -5.01
CA GLU A 168 -18.59 -4.24 -5.52
C GLU A 168 -17.29 -3.54 -5.06
N PRO A 169 -16.88 -2.45 -5.72
CA PRO A 169 -15.66 -1.73 -5.34
C PRO A 169 -15.66 -1.25 -3.88
N ASP A 170 -16.85 -0.95 -3.34
CA ASP A 170 -17.01 -0.50 -1.96
C ASP A 170 -16.66 -1.62 -0.97
N ASP A 171 -16.95 -2.89 -1.28
CA ASP A 171 -16.55 -4.03 -0.43
C ASP A 171 -15.02 -4.12 -0.27
N LEU A 172 -14.27 -3.77 -1.32
CA LEU A 172 -12.80 -3.71 -1.25
C LEU A 172 -12.30 -2.54 -0.40
N VAL A 173 -12.99 -1.40 -0.45
CA VAL A 173 -12.66 -0.24 0.39
C VAL A 173 -12.97 -0.56 1.84
N GLU A 174 -14.08 -1.21 2.14
CA GLU A 174 -14.43 -1.68 3.49
C GLU A 174 -13.38 -2.66 4.02
N LEU A 175 -13.00 -3.67 3.23
CA LEU A 175 -11.94 -4.61 3.60
C LEU A 175 -10.61 -3.91 3.86
N PHE A 176 -10.24 -2.94 3.01
CA PHE A 176 -9.04 -2.13 3.22
C PHE A 176 -9.12 -1.32 4.51
N ARG A 177 -10.28 -0.73 4.83
CA ARG A 177 -10.47 0.05 6.05
C ARG A 177 -10.31 -0.81 7.30
N GLU A 178 -10.92 -1.99 7.31
CA GLU A 178 -10.81 -2.96 8.40
C GLU A 178 -9.36 -3.44 8.56
N GLU A 179 -8.73 -3.92 7.48
CA GLU A 179 -7.39 -4.53 7.57
C GLU A 179 -6.30 -3.51 7.95
N PHE A 180 -6.44 -2.24 7.52
CA PHE A 180 -5.40 -1.22 7.71
C PHE A 180 -5.67 -0.23 8.85
N GLY A 181 -6.74 -0.43 9.62
CA GLY A 181 -7.06 0.37 10.82
C GLY A 181 -7.66 1.75 10.55
N PHE A 182 -8.47 1.84 9.49
CA PHE A 182 -9.20 3.04 9.06
C PHE A 182 -10.74 2.89 9.17
N GLU A 183 -11.22 2.13 10.14
CA GLU A 183 -12.67 2.04 10.43
C GLU A 183 -13.26 3.41 10.81
N ASP A 184 -12.49 4.23 11.50
CA ASP A 184 -12.89 5.59 11.89
C ASP A 184 -12.94 6.56 10.70
N ASP A 185 -14.10 7.19 10.51
CA ASP A 185 -14.37 8.12 9.42
C ASP A 185 -13.48 9.36 9.44
N GLU A 186 -13.10 9.88 10.61
CA GLU A 186 -12.27 11.08 10.70
C GLU A 186 -10.89 10.80 10.11
N ARG A 187 -10.23 9.72 10.55
CA ARG A 187 -8.91 9.30 10.04
C ARG A 187 -8.97 8.91 8.58
N PHE A 188 -9.96 8.12 8.18
CA PHE A 188 -10.12 7.67 6.80
C PHE A 188 -10.33 8.86 5.86
N ASN A 189 -11.33 9.70 6.14
CA ASN A 189 -11.65 10.84 5.29
C ASN A 189 -10.56 11.91 5.30
N HIS A 190 -9.65 11.92 6.29
CA HIS A 190 -8.51 12.83 6.26
C HIS A 190 -7.53 12.45 5.14
N LEU A 191 -7.26 11.16 4.95
CA LEU A 191 -6.27 10.65 4.00
C LEU A 191 -6.84 10.24 2.65
N PHE A 192 -8.10 9.79 2.62
CA PHE A 192 -8.66 9.12 1.47
C PHE A 192 -9.91 9.80 0.92
N ILE A 193 -10.14 9.56 -0.37
CA ILE A 193 -11.40 9.85 -1.06
C ILE A 193 -12.13 8.52 -1.23
N GLU A 194 -13.36 8.46 -0.73
CA GLU A 194 -14.22 7.28 -0.84
C GLU A 194 -14.88 7.20 -2.22
N ASP A 195 -15.52 8.28 -2.65
CA ASP A 195 -16.22 8.35 -3.94
C ASP A 195 -15.23 8.55 -5.10
N TYR A 196 -14.83 7.44 -5.72
CA TYR A 196 -13.97 7.43 -6.90
C TYR A 196 -14.53 6.50 -7.99
N ASN A 197 -14.71 7.06 -9.19
CA ASN A 197 -15.31 6.33 -10.30
C ASN A 197 -14.26 5.53 -11.08
N LEU A 198 -14.28 4.20 -10.96
CA LEU A 198 -13.49 3.27 -11.77
C LEU A 198 -13.96 3.12 -13.23
N GLY A 199 -14.84 3.99 -13.71
CA GLY A 199 -15.43 3.92 -15.04
C GLY A 199 -16.36 2.72 -15.24
N SER A 200 -16.68 2.41 -16.49
CA SER A 200 -17.68 1.40 -16.84
C SER A 200 -17.12 -0.02 -17.03
N THR A 201 -15.83 -0.23 -16.79
CA THR A 201 -15.22 -1.56 -16.93
C THR A 201 -15.63 -2.41 -15.74
N GLU A 202 -16.06 -3.64 -16.01
CA GLU A 202 -16.35 -4.63 -14.98
C GLU A 202 -15.14 -4.86 -14.07
N VAL A 203 -15.32 -4.63 -12.76
CA VAL A 203 -14.25 -4.64 -11.78
C VAL A 203 -13.87 -6.05 -11.36
N PHE A 204 -14.86 -6.93 -11.19
CA PHE A 204 -14.66 -8.31 -10.76
C PHE A 204 -15.08 -9.30 -11.83
N LEU A 205 -14.24 -10.31 -12.02
CA LEU A 205 -14.47 -11.45 -12.89
C LEU A 205 -14.69 -12.67 -11.99
N GLU A 206 -15.74 -13.44 -12.24
CA GLU A 206 -15.93 -14.73 -11.57
C GLU A 206 -14.92 -15.74 -12.13
N GLN A 207 -14.28 -16.53 -11.27
CA GLN A 207 -13.42 -17.62 -11.71
C GLN A 207 -14.29 -18.80 -12.14
N ASP A 208 -14.07 -19.29 -13.36
CA ASP A 208 -14.63 -20.56 -13.81
C ASP A 208 -13.82 -21.72 -13.18
N ASP A 209 -14.51 -22.66 -12.50
CA ASP A 209 -13.94 -23.89 -11.91
C ASP A 209 -13.17 -24.78 -12.91
#